data_AF-A0A932CEH6-F1
#
_entry.id   AF-A0A932CEH6-F1
#
_cell.length_a   1.000
_cell.length_b   1.000
_cell.length_c   1.000
_cell.angle_alpha   90.00
_cell.angle_beta   90.00
_cell.angle_gamma   90.00
#
_symmetry.space_group_name_H-M   'P 1'
#
loop_
_entity.id
_entity.type
_entity.pdbx_description
1 polymer ?
#
loop_
_entity_poly.entity_id
_entity_poly.type
_entity_poly.pdbx_seq_one_letter_code
_entity_poly.pdbx_strand_id
1 'polypeptide(L)'
;MLDWDIYTQVADKFKYRARVEDRADLRSNIILALARAGLKHNGSGNHRLASGDLMSIASYECQRYWRRINRAYTISLNQLVANEDGESAELIESLPDDKAVDLDAQLDARAWLLECPKRVLDIARKSLLGEPLSNKEHQYLWRFRNKTRTAAAQIA
;
A
#
# COMPACT_ATOMS: atom_id res chain seq x y z
N MET A 1 15.55 34.47 13.50
CA MET A 1 16.69 34.58 12.54
C MET A 1 17.14 33.16 12.22
N LEU A 2 17.47 32.83 10.97
CA LEU A 2 17.85 31.47 10.58
C LEU A 2 19.32 31.17 10.95
N ASP A 3 19.57 30.07 11.66
CA ASP A 3 20.90 29.67 12.14
C ASP A 3 21.59 28.74 11.13
N TRP A 4 21.97 29.29 9.97
CA TRP A 4 22.56 28.53 8.86
C TRP A 4 23.85 27.79 9.21
N ASP A 5 24.68 28.36 10.08
CA ASP A 5 25.93 27.74 10.52
C ASP A 5 25.66 26.42 11.27
N ILE A 6 24.71 26.44 12.21
CA ILE A 6 24.29 25.24 12.96
C ILE A 6 23.72 24.19 12.02
N TYR A 7 22.88 24.59 11.06
CA TYR A 7 22.29 23.65 10.09
C TYR A 7 23.36 23.00 9.22
N THR A 8 24.38 23.75 8.83
CA THR A 8 25.50 23.25 8.04
C THR A 8 26.31 22.23 8.83
N GLN A 9 26.64 22.52 10.08
CA GLN A 9 27.35 21.59 10.97
C GLN A 9 26.57 20.29 11.19
N VAL A 10 25.25 20.37 11.39
CA VAL A 10 24.39 19.18 11.54
C VAL A 10 24.37 18.39 10.24
N ALA A 11 24.14 19.05 9.09
CA ALA A 11 24.09 18.37 7.80
C ALA A 11 25.43 17.68 7.45
N ASP A 12 26.56 18.30 7.77
CA ASP A 12 27.89 17.72 7.54
C ASP A 12 28.16 16.46 8.36
N LYS A 13 27.53 16.30 9.54
CA LYS A 13 27.59 15.06 10.33
C LYS A 13 26.80 13.92 9.68
N PHE A 14 25.68 14.22 9.04
CA PHE A 14 24.74 13.22 8.51
C PHE A 14 24.96 12.86 7.04
N LYS A 15 25.65 13.69 6.24
CA LYS A 15 25.86 13.46 4.80
C LYS A 15 26.49 12.11 4.47
N TYR A 16 27.35 11.58 5.34
CA TYR A 16 28.05 10.31 5.13
C TYR A 16 27.13 9.07 5.22
N ARG A 17 25.88 9.25 5.65
CA ARG A 17 24.86 8.19 5.65
C ARG A 17 24.27 7.91 4.26
N ALA A 18 24.52 8.76 3.26
CA ALA A 18 24.14 8.54 1.86
C ALA A 18 25.25 7.86 1.04
N ARG A 19 24.91 7.41 -0.17
CA ARG A 19 25.89 6.99 -1.19
C ARG A 19 26.83 8.16 -1.48
N VAL A 20 28.05 7.85 -1.91
CA VAL A 20 29.12 8.86 -2.11
C VAL A 20 28.69 9.98 -3.06
N GLU A 21 28.03 9.61 -4.16
CA GLU A 21 27.49 10.52 -5.18
C GLU A 21 26.44 11.48 -4.60
N ASP A 22 25.56 10.98 -3.73
CA ASP A 22 24.40 11.71 -3.22
C ASP A 22 24.66 12.50 -1.92
N ARG A 23 25.90 12.53 -1.43
CA ARG A 23 26.22 13.19 -0.14
C ARG A 23 25.93 14.68 -0.17
N ALA A 24 26.22 15.35 -1.28
CA ALA A 24 25.95 16.77 -1.46
C ALA A 24 24.46 17.07 -1.46
N ASP A 25 23.68 16.23 -2.13
CA ASP A 25 22.21 16.34 -2.20
C ASP A 25 21.57 16.11 -0.85
N LEU A 26 21.99 15.07 -0.12
CA LEU A 26 21.50 14.81 1.24
C LEU A 26 21.81 15.98 2.17
N ARG A 27 23.02 16.54 2.11
CA ARG A 27 23.41 17.73 2.91
C ARG A 27 22.48 18.90 2.62
N SER A 28 22.27 19.23 1.34
CA SER A 28 21.38 20.32 0.91
C SER A 28 19.93 20.08 1.36
N ASN A 29 19.43 18.85 1.24
CA ASN A 29 18.09 18.48 1.68
C ASN A 29 17.89 18.66 3.18
N ILE A 30 18.87 18.26 4.00
CA ILE A 30 18.83 18.46 5.45
C ILE A 30 18.79 19.95 5.78
N ILE A 31 19.65 20.76 5.15
CA ILE A 31 19.70 22.22 5.38
C ILE A 31 18.35 22.86 5.03
N LEU A 32 17.75 22.51 3.89
CA LEU A 32 16.44 23.04 3.48
C LEU A 32 15.32 22.60 4.42
N ALA A 33 15.34 21.35 4.90
CA ALA A 33 14.35 20.83 5.84
C ALA A 33 14.41 21.58 7.20
N LEU A 34 15.63 21.81 7.70
CA LEU A 34 15.87 22.56 8.93
C LEU A 34 15.43 24.03 8.79
N ALA A 35 15.76 24.68 7.67
CA ALA A 35 15.34 26.05 7.42
C ALA A 35 13.80 26.18 7.36
N ARG A 36 13.12 25.24 6.70
CA ARG A 36 11.65 25.18 6.67
C ARG A 36 11.04 24.98 8.06
N ALA A 37 11.64 24.13 8.88
CA ALA A 37 11.19 23.92 10.26
C ALA A 37 11.43 25.17 11.12
N GLY A 38 12.61 25.79 11.01
CA GLY A 38 12.94 27.02 11.74
C GLY A 38 12.01 28.19 11.39
N LEU A 39 11.62 28.33 10.12
CA LEU A 39 10.64 29.34 9.69
C LEU A 39 9.27 29.15 10.36
N LYS A 40 8.81 27.91 10.52
CA LYS A 40 7.54 27.61 11.21
C LYS A 40 7.60 27.97 12.70
N HIS A 41 8.74 27.73 13.36
CA HIS A 41 8.91 28.04 14.78
C HIS A 41 9.02 29.53 15.08
N ASN A 42 9.56 30.34 14.16
CA ASN A 42 9.71 31.79 14.35
C ASN A 42 8.38 32.53 14.62
N GLY A 43 7.23 31.97 14.25
CA GLY A 43 5.90 32.53 14.58
C GLY A 43 5.38 32.21 15.98
N SER A 44 6.02 31.28 16.73
CA SER A 44 5.49 30.72 17.98
C SER A 44 6.23 31.18 19.25
N GLY A 45 7.12 32.17 19.16
CA GLY A 45 7.88 32.72 20.30
C GLY A 45 9.19 32.00 20.62
N ASN A 46 9.42 30.79 20.09
CA ASN A 46 10.71 30.09 20.21
C ASN A 46 11.57 30.32 18.95
N HIS A 47 12.65 31.08 19.12
CA HIS A 47 13.44 31.61 18.02
C HIS A 47 14.52 30.64 17.51
N ARG A 48 14.60 29.43 18.07
CA ARG A 48 15.57 28.39 17.71
C ARG A 48 15.00 27.00 17.88
N LEU A 49 15.37 26.10 16.97
CA LEU A 49 15.09 24.67 17.10
C LEU A 49 15.97 24.09 18.22
N ALA A 50 15.40 23.24 19.06
CA ALA A 50 16.19 22.52 20.04
C ALA A 50 17.16 21.55 19.33
N SER A 51 18.29 21.24 19.96
CA SER A 51 19.28 20.30 19.40
C SER A 51 18.65 18.94 19.05
N GLY A 52 17.71 18.45 19.87
CA GLY A 52 16.97 17.23 19.60
C GLY A 52 16.12 17.28 18.33
N ASP A 53 15.47 18.41 18.05
CA ASP A 53 14.64 18.60 16.86
C ASP A 53 15.51 18.63 15.60
N LEU A 54 16.66 19.32 15.66
CA LEU A 54 17.64 19.37 14.56
C LEU A 54 18.11 17.95 14.16
N MET A 55 18.49 17.15 15.17
CA MET A 55 18.96 15.77 14.94
C MET A 55 17.84 14.87 14.43
N SER A 56 16.62 15.04 14.93
CA SER A 56 15.45 14.25 14.50
C SER A 56 15.10 14.54 13.05
N ILE A 57 15.08 15.81 12.63
CA ILE A 57 14.82 16.19 11.24
C ILE A 57 15.93 15.66 10.33
N ALA A 58 17.20 15.80 10.70
CA ALA A 58 18.32 15.28 9.91
C ALA A 58 18.26 13.74 9.76
N SER A 59 17.96 13.02 10.85
CA SER A 59 17.77 11.57 10.84
C SER A 59 16.61 11.15 9.95
N TYR A 60 15.49 11.89 10.00
CA TYR A 60 14.32 11.66 9.15
C TYR A 60 14.65 11.84 7.67
N GLU A 61 15.40 12.87 7.30
CA GLU A 61 15.84 13.10 5.93
C GLU A 61 16.75 11.96 5.41
N CYS A 62 17.66 11.44 6.24
CA CYS A 62 18.43 10.24 5.89
C CYS A 62 17.54 9.02 5.66
N GLN A 63 16.54 8.79 6.53
CA GLN A 63 15.60 7.69 6.35
C GLN A 63 14.76 7.88 5.09
N ARG A 64 14.36 9.11 4.77
CA ARG A 64 13.59 9.44 3.57
C ARG A 64 14.39 9.17 2.31
N TYR A 65 15.68 9.52 2.31
CA TYR A 65 16.62 9.19 1.24
C TYR A 65 16.69 7.68 1.00
N TRP A 66 16.94 6.88 2.05
CA TRP A 66 17.02 5.42 1.91
C TRP A 66 15.68 4.78 1.55
N ARG A 67 14.56 5.31 2.05
CA ARG A 67 13.23 4.87 1.61
C ARG A 67 13.00 5.14 0.13
N ARG A 68 13.45 6.28 -0.40
CA ARG A 68 13.30 6.59 -1.83
C ARG A 68 14.08 5.61 -2.70
N ILE A 69 15.31 5.29 -2.30
CA ILE A 69 16.17 4.36 -3.04
C ILE A 69 15.70 2.91 -2.87
N ASN A 70 15.40 2.48 -1.65
CA ASN A 70 15.03 1.08 -1.38
C ASN A 70 13.58 0.75 -1.79
N ARG A 71 12.71 1.76 -1.98
CA ARG A 71 11.38 1.55 -2.60
C ARG A 71 11.43 1.48 -4.12
N ALA A 72 12.57 1.77 -4.73
CA ALA A 72 12.78 1.69 -6.17
C ALA A 72 13.17 0.27 -6.64
N TYR A 73 12.72 -0.79 -5.97
CA TYR A 73 12.67 -2.12 -6.57
C TYR A 73 11.45 -2.21 -7.52
N THR A 74 11.32 -1.22 -8.38
CA THR A 74 10.33 -1.21 -9.45
C THR A 74 11.10 -1.52 -10.72
N ILE A 75 10.91 -2.74 -11.21
CA ILE A 75 11.43 -3.15 -12.51
C ILE A 75 10.54 -2.52 -13.58
N SER A 76 11.13 -2.10 -14.70
CA SER A 76 10.35 -1.61 -15.84
C SER A 76 9.52 -2.75 -16.41
N LEU A 77 8.21 -2.54 -16.58
CA LEU A 77 7.34 -3.51 -17.25
C LEU A 77 7.72 -3.74 -18.72
N ASN A 78 8.39 -2.76 -19.34
CA ASN A 78 8.93 -2.85 -20.69
C ASN A 78 10.33 -3.51 -20.71
N GLN A 79 10.77 -4.09 -19.60
CA GLN A 79 12.03 -4.83 -19.57
C GLN A 79 11.86 -6.13 -20.34
N LEU A 80 12.80 -6.43 -21.24
CA LEU A 80 12.84 -7.71 -21.95
C LEU A 80 13.29 -8.82 -21.01
N VAL A 81 12.50 -9.89 -20.95
CA VAL A 81 12.75 -11.11 -20.17
C VAL A 81 12.80 -12.29 -21.13
N ALA A 82 13.72 -13.22 -20.89
CA ALA A 82 13.83 -14.43 -21.71
C ALA A 82 12.73 -15.42 -21.33
N ASN A 83 11.98 -15.88 -22.33
CA ASN A 83 11.01 -16.96 -22.17
C ASN A 83 11.70 -18.33 -22.16
N GLU A 84 10.97 -19.39 -21.82
CA GLU A 84 11.48 -20.77 -21.84
C GLU A 84 11.98 -21.21 -23.23
N ASP A 85 11.40 -20.66 -24.31
CA ASP A 85 11.77 -20.94 -25.70
C ASP A 85 12.98 -20.11 -26.20
N GLY A 86 13.58 -19.28 -25.35
CA GLY A 86 14.75 -18.45 -25.69
C GLY A 86 14.44 -17.16 -26.45
N GLU A 87 13.17 -16.89 -26.74
CA GLU A 87 12.73 -15.60 -27.29
C GLU A 87 12.57 -14.55 -26.18
N SER A 88 12.86 -13.29 -26.50
CA SER A 88 12.68 -12.17 -25.56
C SER A 88 11.29 -11.58 -25.68
N ALA A 89 10.49 -11.64 -24.62
CA ALA A 89 9.21 -10.93 -24.50
C ALA A 89 9.32 -9.82 -23.45
N GLU A 90 8.37 -8.88 -23.46
CA GLU A 90 8.31 -7.86 -22.41
C GLU A 90 7.79 -8.47 -21.10
N LEU A 91 8.32 -8.00 -19.98
CA LEU A 91 7.90 -8.46 -18.65
C LEU A 91 6.37 -8.35 -18.47
N ILE A 92 5.76 -7.30 -19.01
CA ILE A 92 4.31 -7.08 -18.93
C ILE A 92 3.49 -8.22 -19.54
N GLU A 93 3.96 -8.84 -20.61
CA GLU A 93 3.24 -9.92 -21.31
C GLU A 93 3.33 -11.25 -20.55
N SER A 94 4.35 -11.41 -19.73
CA SER A 94 4.59 -12.62 -18.93
C SER A 94 3.87 -12.64 -17.58
N LEU A 95 3.37 -11.49 -17.11
CA LEU A 95 2.74 -11.38 -15.80
C LEU A 95 1.29 -11.88 -15.85
N PRO A 96 0.91 -12.89 -15.05
CA PRO A 96 -0.48 -13.30 -14.93
C PRO A 96 -1.32 -12.18 -14.29
N ASP A 97 -2.53 -11.96 -14.80
CA ASP A 97 -3.51 -11.09 -14.14
C ASP A 97 -4.20 -11.86 -13.02
N ASP A 98 -3.67 -11.74 -11.80
CA ASP A 98 -4.23 -12.34 -10.58
C ASP A 98 -5.67 -11.89 -10.26
N LYS A 99 -6.22 -10.91 -11.00
CA LYS A 99 -7.61 -10.45 -10.90
C LYS A 99 -8.45 -10.80 -12.12
N ALA A 100 -7.95 -11.63 -13.04
CA ALA A 100 -8.75 -12.15 -14.13
C ALA A 100 -10.02 -12.80 -13.56
N VAL A 101 -11.19 -12.39 -14.07
CA VAL A 101 -12.47 -12.97 -13.66
C VAL A 101 -12.50 -14.41 -14.14
N ASP A 102 -12.52 -15.35 -13.20
CA ASP A 102 -12.78 -16.75 -13.50
C ASP A 102 -14.19 -16.90 -14.08
N LEU A 103 -14.25 -17.12 -15.39
CA LEU A 103 -15.50 -17.21 -16.15
C LEU A 103 -16.31 -18.45 -15.76
N ASP A 104 -15.63 -19.56 -15.46
CA ASP A 104 -16.27 -20.81 -15.08
C ASP A 104 -16.85 -20.68 -13.67
N ALA A 105 -16.07 -20.14 -12.72
CA ALA A 105 -16.60 -19.82 -11.39
C ALA A 105 -17.76 -18.82 -11.46
N GLN A 106 -17.73 -17.86 -12.40
CA GLN A 106 -18.84 -16.93 -12.59
C GLN A 106 -20.09 -17.60 -13.17
N LEU A 107 -19.93 -18.54 -14.09
CA LEU A 107 -21.02 -19.34 -14.65
C LEU A 107 -21.64 -20.25 -13.58
N ASP A 108 -20.82 -20.95 -12.80
CA ASP A 108 -21.26 -21.79 -11.69
C ASP A 108 -21.99 -20.98 -10.62
N ALA A 109 -21.47 -19.80 -10.26
CA ALA A 109 -22.14 -18.89 -9.33
C ALA A 109 -23.51 -18.44 -9.86
N ARG A 110 -23.62 -18.17 -11.16
CA ARG A 110 -24.90 -17.82 -11.80
C ARG A 110 -25.88 -18.99 -11.80
N ALA A 111 -25.42 -20.19 -12.16
CA ALA A 111 -26.23 -21.40 -12.12
C ALA A 111 -26.75 -21.66 -10.70
N TRP A 112 -25.88 -21.58 -9.71
CA TRP A 112 -26.25 -21.73 -8.30
C TRP A 112 -27.28 -20.70 -7.83
N LEU A 113 -27.14 -19.43 -8.25
CA LEU A 113 -28.10 -18.38 -7.92
C LEU A 113 -29.47 -18.60 -8.57
N LEU A 114 -29.52 -19.18 -9.78
CA LEU A 114 -30.77 -19.53 -10.46
C LEU A 114 -31.50 -20.68 -9.74
N GLU A 115 -30.76 -21.64 -9.20
CA GLU A 115 -31.30 -22.76 -8.43
C GLU A 115 -31.73 -22.35 -7.00
N CYS A 116 -31.25 -21.21 -6.52
CA CYS A 116 -31.50 -20.77 -5.16
C CYS A 116 -32.98 -20.40 -4.90
N PRO A 117 -33.52 -20.72 -3.71
CA PRO A 117 -34.82 -20.21 -3.29
C PRO A 117 -34.84 -18.68 -3.28
N LYS A 118 -35.93 -18.09 -3.79
CA LYS A 118 -36.13 -16.61 -3.85
C LYS A 118 -35.82 -15.90 -2.54
N ARG A 119 -36.18 -16.50 -1.41
CA ARG A 119 -35.93 -15.93 -0.08
C ARG A 119 -34.44 -15.75 0.23
N VAL A 120 -33.56 -16.63 -0.25
CA VAL A 120 -32.11 -16.46 -0.10
C VAL A 120 -31.62 -15.28 -0.96
N LEU A 121 -32.14 -15.16 -2.19
CA LEU A 121 -31.83 -14.05 -3.10
C LEU A 121 -32.27 -12.70 -2.52
N ASP A 122 -33.46 -12.62 -1.93
CA ASP A 122 -33.97 -11.39 -1.32
C ASP A 122 -33.08 -10.93 -0.15
N ILE A 123 -32.67 -11.88 0.71
CA ILE A 123 -31.75 -11.61 1.81
C ILE A 123 -30.37 -11.18 1.29
N ALA A 124 -29.87 -11.84 0.24
CA ALA A 124 -28.59 -11.48 -0.38
C ALA A 124 -28.63 -10.07 -1.00
N ARG A 125 -29.72 -9.70 -1.70
CA ARG A 125 -29.95 -8.35 -2.23
C ARG A 125 -29.97 -7.30 -1.13
N LYS A 126 -30.67 -7.58 -0.03
CA LYS A 126 -30.70 -6.73 1.16
C LYS A 126 -29.31 -6.51 1.74
N SER A 127 -28.51 -7.57 1.85
CA SER A 127 -27.11 -7.50 2.28
C SER A 127 -26.24 -6.70 1.30
N LEU A 128 -26.45 -6.82 -0.01
CA LEU A 128 -25.72 -6.10 -1.04
C LEU A 128 -26.01 -4.59 -1.00
N LEU A 129 -27.25 -4.21 -0.70
CA LEU A 129 -27.69 -2.82 -0.49
C LEU A 129 -27.21 -2.24 0.85
N GLY A 130 -26.60 -3.05 1.73
CA GLY A 130 -26.10 -2.61 3.03
C GLY A 130 -27.17 -2.46 4.11
N GLU A 131 -28.38 -3.01 3.89
CA GLU A 131 -29.44 -2.98 4.89
C GLU A 131 -29.22 -4.03 5.98
N PRO A 132 -29.55 -3.73 7.25
CA PRO A 132 -29.37 -4.69 8.34
C PRO A 132 -30.32 -5.89 8.21
N LEU A 133 -29.77 -7.09 8.32
CA LEU A 133 -30.56 -8.33 8.31
C LEU A 133 -31.32 -8.51 9.63
N SER A 134 -32.55 -9.04 9.52
CA SER A 134 -33.36 -9.42 10.66
C SER A 134 -32.88 -10.74 11.27
N ASN A 135 -33.10 -10.94 12.57
CA ASN A 135 -32.79 -12.21 13.25
C ASN A 135 -33.43 -13.43 12.55
N LYS A 136 -34.62 -13.27 11.96
CA LYS A 136 -35.29 -14.33 11.18
C LYS A 136 -34.55 -14.66 9.87
N GLU A 137 -33.97 -13.66 9.23
CA GLU A 137 -33.19 -13.81 7.99
C GLU A 137 -31.86 -14.51 8.29
N HIS A 138 -31.18 -14.12 9.38
CA HIS A 138 -29.99 -14.83 9.87
C HIS A 138 -30.27 -16.30 10.20
N GLN A 139 -31.35 -16.59 10.93
CA GLN A 139 -31.73 -17.98 11.24
C GLN A 139 -32.03 -18.79 9.97
N TYR A 140 -32.66 -18.18 8.96
CA TYR A 140 -32.96 -18.83 7.69
C TYR A 140 -31.68 -19.18 6.92
N LEU A 141 -30.74 -18.23 6.79
CA LEU A 141 -29.44 -18.46 6.15
C LEU A 141 -28.63 -19.55 6.86
N TRP A 142 -28.64 -19.57 8.19
CA TRP A 142 -27.96 -20.60 8.98
C TRP A 142 -28.49 -22.01 8.65
N ARG A 143 -29.81 -22.19 8.60
CA ARG A 143 -30.43 -23.46 8.23
C ARG A 143 -30.09 -23.85 6.79
N PHE A 144 -30.16 -22.89 5.86
CA PHE A 144 -29.86 -23.12 4.44
C PHE A 144 -28.40 -23.54 4.22
N ARG A 145 -27.45 -22.90 4.90
CA ARG A 145 -26.02 -23.25 4.84
C ARG A 145 -25.74 -24.63 5.41
N ASN A 146 -26.39 -25.01 6.51
CA ASN A 146 -26.21 -26.35 7.07
C ASN A 146 -26.76 -27.44 6.13
N LYS A 147 -27.92 -27.19 5.51
CA LYS A 147 -28.53 -28.13 4.54
C LYS A 147 -27.67 -28.34 3.29
N THR A 148 -27.13 -27.26 2.73
CA THR A 148 -26.27 -27.33 1.54
C THR A 148 -24.94 -28.03 1.85
N ARG A 149 -24.36 -27.81 3.03
CA ARG A 149 -23.15 -28.53 3.48
C ARG A 149 -23.37 -30.02 3.68
N THR A 150 -24.47 -30.44 4.31
CA THR A 150 -24.78 -31.87 4.45
C THR A 150 -25.09 -32.53 3.11
N ALA A 151 -25.79 -31.84 2.20
CA ALA A 151 -26.06 -32.36 0.86
C ALA A 151 -24.78 -32.50 0.03
N ALA A 152 -23.87 -31.52 0.07
CA ALA A 152 -22.58 -31.60 -0.61
C ALA A 152 -21.71 -32.75 -0.06
N ALA A 153 -21.75 -33.01 1.25
CA ALA A 153 -21.03 -34.12 1.87
C ALA A 153 -21.63 -35.52 1.58
N GLN A 154 -22.83 -35.61 1.00
CA GLN A 154 -23.45 -36.88 0.60
C GLN A 154 -23.17 -37.25 -0.87
N ILE A 155 -22.69 -36.29 -1.66
CA ILE A 155 -22.44 -36.44 -3.11
C ILE A 155 -20.93 -36.67 -3.39
N ALA A 156 -20.06 -36.28 -2.45
CA ALA A 156 -18.62 -36.58 -2.46
C ALA A 156 -18.32 -37.95 -1.85
#